data_AF-A0A7S1CI94-F1
#
_entry.id   AF-A0A7S1CI94-F1
#
_cell.length_a   1.000
_cell.length_b   1.000
_cell.length_c   1.000
_cell.angle_alpha   90.00
_cell.angle_beta   90.00
_cell.angle_gamma   90.00
#
_symmetry.space_group_name_H-M   'P 1'
#
loop_
_entity.id
_entity.type
_entity.pdbx_description
1 polymer ?
#
loop_
_entity_poly.entity_id
_entity_poly.type
_entity_poly.pdbx_seq_one_letter_code
_entity_poly.pdbx_strand_id
1 'polypeptide(L)'
;MAAAAASGAAAPMFNVTSRFKEAVGIINGVAADKFPLVLVRVIRKLHVKAERIFTDAEEAQLQSLLALSSSRLHTALEVCSYVLEQAAYRAVGVDALAAALREAGVGDAHAAAFGKVWAAEGRGFMDKLRARSLGGPLVLCDSKWQLSLQLGSSGAARAKDTGALFEFSLAHADDAAAAAAASAGGG
;
A
#
# COMPACT_ATOMS: atom_id res chain seq x y z
N MET A 1 -39.60 7.02 16.22
CA MET A 1 -39.25 6.25 15.00
C MET A 1 -37.73 6.13 15.01
N ALA A 2 -37.23 4.94 15.34
CA ALA A 2 -35.81 4.69 15.59
C ALA A 2 -35.05 4.41 14.28
N ALA A 3 -33.84 5.00 14.23
CA ALA A 3 -32.59 4.55 13.62
C ALA A 3 -32.60 3.77 12.29
N ALA A 4 -31.86 4.30 11.33
CA ALA A 4 -30.82 3.53 10.65
C ALA A 4 -29.68 4.49 10.29
N ALA A 5 -28.79 4.73 11.25
CA ALA A 5 -27.45 5.20 10.94
C ALA A 5 -26.80 4.10 10.10
N ALA A 6 -26.56 4.40 8.82
CA ALA A 6 -25.69 3.57 8.00
C ALA A 6 -24.30 3.62 8.64
N SER A 7 -23.99 2.60 9.43
CA SER A 7 -22.63 2.29 9.84
C SER A 7 -21.83 2.14 8.56
N GLY A 8 -20.99 3.13 8.24
CA GLY A 8 -19.96 3.00 7.23
C GLY A 8 -18.94 2.00 7.72
N ALA A 9 -19.26 0.71 7.63
CA ALA A 9 -18.32 -0.36 7.91
C ALA A 9 -17.17 -0.21 6.91
N ALA A 10 -16.01 0.26 7.39
CA ALA A 10 -14.81 0.33 6.59
C ALA A 10 -14.55 -1.05 5.98
N ALA A 11 -14.40 -1.11 4.65
CA ALA A 11 -14.12 -2.37 3.96
C ALA A 11 -12.92 -3.07 4.62
N PRO A 12 -13.00 -4.39 4.87
CA PRO A 12 -11.93 -5.11 5.57
C PRO A 12 -10.58 -4.84 4.90
N MET A 13 -9.52 -4.69 5.70
CA MET A 13 -8.19 -4.36 5.18
C MET A 13 -7.65 -5.47 4.27
N PHE A 14 -7.91 -6.73 4.63
CA PHE A 14 -7.40 -7.90 3.95
C PHE A 14 -8.54 -8.79 3.46
N ASN A 15 -8.39 -9.33 2.25
CA ASN A 15 -9.27 -10.38 1.76
C ASN A 15 -8.83 -11.72 2.37
N VAL A 16 -9.57 -12.19 3.38
CA VAL A 16 -9.24 -13.42 4.11
C VAL A 16 -9.60 -14.66 3.29
N THR A 17 -8.68 -15.06 2.40
CA THR A 17 -8.79 -16.29 1.60
C THR A 17 -8.25 -17.52 2.35
N SER A 18 -8.47 -18.73 1.81
CA SER A 18 -7.88 -19.97 2.38
C SER A 18 -6.35 -19.89 2.46
N ARG A 19 -5.71 -19.41 1.39
CA ARG A 19 -4.24 -19.21 1.32
C ARG A 19 -3.76 -18.17 2.33
N PHE A 20 -4.53 -17.10 2.55
CA PHE A 20 -4.21 -16.11 3.57
C PHE A 20 -4.24 -16.73 4.97
N LYS A 21 -5.27 -17.51 5.30
CA LYS A 21 -5.36 -18.20 6.61
C LYS A 21 -4.23 -19.21 6.81
N GLU A 22 -3.88 -19.96 5.77
CA GLU A 22 -2.72 -20.87 5.81
C GLU A 22 -1.42 -20.11 6.12
N ALA A 23 -1.20 -18.99 5.42
CA ALA A 23 -0.03 -18.15 5.64
C ALA A 23 0.01 -17.55 7.05
N VAL A 24 -1.13 -17.11 7.60
CA VAL A 24 -1.23 -16.65 8.99
C VAL A 24 -0.81 -17.76 9.96
N GLY A 25 -1.25 -19.00 9.72
CA GLY A 25 -0.81 -20.16 10.49
C GLY A 25 0.70 -20.41 10.37
N ILE A 26 1.28 -20.24 9.17
CA ILE A 26 2.73 -20.35 8.95
C ILE A 26 3.47 -19.24 9.71
N ILE A 27 3.05 -17.98 9.56
CA ILE A 27 3.69 -16.81 10.16
C ILE A 27 3.68 -16.92 11.68
N ASN A 28 2.56 -17.31 12.29
CA ASN A 28 2.46 -17.48 13.73
C ASN A 28 3.37 -18.59 14.27
N GLY A 29 3.73 -19.57 13.44
CA GLY A 29 4.69 -20.63 13.79
C GLY A 29 6.16 -20.23 13.67
N VAL A 30 6.47 -19.07 13.08
CA VAL A 30 7.83 -18.57 12.93
C VAL A 30 8.27 -17.83 14.19
N ALA A 31 9.55 -17.97 14.57
CA ALA A 31 10.14 -17.24 15.68
C ALA A 31 10.07 -15.71 15.45
N ALA A 32 9.45 -14.98 16.38
CA ALA A 32 9.11 -13.57 16.23
C ALA A 32 10.34 -12.63 16.17
N ASP A 33 11.50 -13.09 16.64
CA ASP A 33 12.78 -12.38 16.58
C ASP A 33 13.39 -12.37 15.18
N LYS A 34 13.19 -13.45 14.40
CA LYS A 34 13.71 -13.60 13.04
C LYS A 34 12.82 -12.94 11.99
N PHE A 35 11.52 -12.86 12.25
CA PHE A 35 10.51 -12.38 11.31
C PHE A 35 10.71 -10.92 10.83
N PRO A 36 11.10 -9.95 11.67
CA PRO A 36 11.35 -8.56 11.23
C PRO A 36 12.41 -8.45 10.14
N LEU A 37 13.45 -9.29 10.16
CA LEU A 37 14.54 -9.26 9.17
C LEU A 37 14.01 -9.61 7.77
N VAL A 38 13.11 -10.60 7.70
CA VAL A 38 12.44 -11.00 6.47
C VAL A 38 11.58 -9.85 5.94
N LEU A 39 10.77 -9.23 6.82
CA LEU A 39 9.89 -8.11 6.44
C LEU A 39 10.66 -6.90 5.91
N VAL A 40 11.79 -6.54 6.54
CA VAL A 40 12.64 -5.44 6.08
C VAL A 40 13.17 -5.72 4.67
N ARG A 41 13.59 -6.95 4.38
CA ARG A 41 14.05 -7.32 3.04
C ARG A 41 12.91 -7.27 2.02
N VAL A 42 11.74 -7.81 2.37
CA VAL A 42 10.53 -7.78 1.53
C VAL A 42 10.17 -6.34 1.17
N ILE A 43 9.93 -5.46 2.15
CA ILE A 43 9.49 -4.08 1.88
C ILE A 43 10.49 -3.29 1.03
N ARG A 44 11.80 -3.53 1.22
CA ARG A 44 12.86 -2.86 0.46
C ARG A 44 12.91 -3.27 -1.00
N LYS A 45 12.54 -4.51 -1.34
CA LYS A 45 12.60 -5.06 -2.71
C LYS A 45 11.25 -5.12 -3.42
N LEU A 46 10.14 -5.02 -2.68
CA LEU A 46 8.77 -5.12 -3.20
C LEU A 46 8.42 -4.11 -4.30
N HIS A 47 9.08 -2.96 -4.35
CA HIS A 47 8.88 -1.95 -5.40
C HIS A 47 9.39 -2.38 -6.79
N VAL A 48 10.25 -3.40 -6.87
CA VAL A 48 10.89 -3.87 -8.12
C VAL A 48 10.14 -5.10 -8.65
N LYS A 49 9.06 -4.90 -9.42
CA LYS A 49 8.20 -6.00 -9.92
C LYS A 49 8.89 -7.04 -10.82
N ALA A 50 10.09 -6.77 -11.33
CA ALA A 50 10.83 -7.67 -12.22
C ALA A 50 11.95 -8.46 -11.53
N GLU A 51 12.24 -8.18 -10.26
CA GLU A 51 13.33 -8.81 -9.52
C GLU A 51 12.78 -9.73 -8.43
N ARG A 52 13.40 -10.90 -8.25
CA ARG A 52 13.06 -11.77 -7.10
C ARG A 52 13.46 -11.05 -5.81
N ILE A 53 12.60 -11.14 -4.78
CA ILE A 53 12.86 -10.53 -3.47
C ILE A 53 14.08 -11.17 -2.79
N PHE A 54 14.26 -12.48 -2.99
CA PHE A 54 15.37 -13.29 -2.51
C PHE A 54 15.96 -14.10 -3.66
N THR A 55 17.27 -14.32 -3.60
CA THR A 55 17.99 -15.25 -4.47
C THR A 55 17.79 -16.69 -4.01
N ASP A 56 18.01 -17.66 -4.90
CA ASP A 56 17.82 -19.09 -4.58
C ASP A 56 18.67 -19.54 -3.37
N ALA A 57 19.86 -18.96 -3.21
CA ALA A 57 20.73 -19.21 -2.05
C ALA A 57 20.16 -18.61 -0.75
N GLU A 58 19.65 -17.38 -0.79
CA GLU A 58 19.00 -16.74 0.36
C GLU A 58 17.71 -17.49 0.75
N GLU A 59 16.94 -17.97 -0.22
CA GLU A 59 15.74 -18.76 0.04
C GLU A 59 16.07 -20.09 0.71
N ALA A 60 17.15 -20.77 0.30
CA ALA A 60 17.61 -22.00 0.96
C ALA A 60 18.03 -21.73 2.42
N GLN A 61 18.70 -20.61 2.68
CA GLN A 61 19.05 -20.19 4.04
C GLN A 61 17.82 -19.86 4.87
N LEU A 62 16.83 -19.16 4.30
CA LEU A 62 15.57 -18.84 4.99
C LEU A 62 14.77 -20.11 5.31
N GLN A 63 14.69 -21.07 4.39
CA GLN A 63 14.05 -22.37 4.64
C GLN A 63 14.67 -23.07 5.85
N SER A 64 16.00 -23.09 5.93
CA SER A 64 16.73 -23.67 7.08
C SER A 64 16.49 -22.87 8.38
N LEU A 65 16.60 -21.54 8.34
CA LEU A 65 16.49 -20.68 9.52
C LEU A 65 15.09 -20.63 10.13
N LEU A 66 14.06 -20.74 9.28
CA LEU A 66 12.65 -20.70 9.66
C LEU A 66 12.04 -22.10 9.80
N ALA A 67 12.80 -23.16 9.47
CA ALA A 67 12.33 -24.54 9.42
C ALA A 67 11.04 -24.71 8.59
N LEU A 68 11.02 -24.09 7.40
CA LEU A 68 9.89 -24.11 6.47
C LEU A 68 10.26 -24.85 5.18
N SER A 69 9.28 -25.57 4.61
CA SER A 69 9.42 -26.05 3.24
C SER A 69 9.40 -24.89 2.25
N SER A 70 9.98 -25.09 1.06
CA SER A 70 9.96 -24.11 -0.03
C SER A 70 8.56 -23.55 -0.32
N SER A 71 7.53 -24.41 -0.38
CA SER A 71 6.15 -23.97 -0.60
C SER A 71 5.62 -23.07 0.51
N ARG A 72 5.83 -23.45 1.78
CA ARG A 72 5.36 -22.68 2.95
C ARG A 72 6.07 -21.35 3.06
N LEU A 73 7.37 -21.32 2.76
CA LEU A 73 8.13 -20.06 2.69
C LEU A 73 7.53 -19.14 1.62
N HIS A 74 7.29 -19.65 0.42
CA HIS A 74 6.72 -18.87 -0.67
C HIS A 74 5.35 -18.29 -0.31
N THR A 75 4.45 -19.12 0.23
CA THR A 75 3.13 -18.69 0.71
C THR A 75 3.22 -17.59 1.77
N ALA A 76 4.15 -17.71 2.72
CA ALA A 76 4.36 -16.68 3.74
C ALA A 76 4.88 -15.36 3.13
N LEU A 77 5.84 -15.43 2.20
CA LEU A 77 6.42 -14.25 1.54
C LEU A 77 5.39 -13.51 0.67
N GLU A 78 4.56 -14.24 -0.08
CA GLU A 78 3.47 -13.65 -0.85
C GLU A 78 2.49 -12.89 0.05
N VAL A 79 2.09 -13.48 1.18
CA VAL A 79 1.15 -12.82 2.10
C VAL A 79 1.81 -11.63 2.81
N CYS A 80 3.08 -11.72 3.18
CA CYS A 80 3.83 -10.56 3.69
C CYS A 80 3.87 -9.42 2.66
N SER A 81 4.12 -9.76 1.40
CA SER A 81 4.14 -8.80 0.28
C SER A 81 2.76 -8.16 0.10
N TYR A 82 1.71 -8.98 0.01
CA TYR A 82 0.32 -8.54 -0.09
C TYR A 82 -0.07 -7.59 1.05
N VAL A 83 0.26 -7.94 2.30
CA VAL A 83 -0.03 -7.09 3.47
C VAL A 83 0.61 -5.71 3.34
N LEU A 84 1.89 -5.64 2.96
CA LEU A 84 2.62 -4.38 2.79
C LEU A 84 2.11 -3.58 1.59
N GLU A 85 1.71 -4.24 0.51
CA GLU A 85 1.06 -3.60 -0.64
C GLU A 85 -0.30 -3.01 -0.25
N GLN A 86 -1.12 -3.73 0.53
CA GLN A 86 -2.41 -3.21 1.02
C GLN A 86 -2.21 -2.02 1.96
N ALA A 87 -1.21 -2.08 2.84
CA ALA A 87 -0.86 -0.97 3.72
C ALA A 87 -0.46 0.28 2.93
N ALA A 88 0.34 0.12 1.89
CA ALA A 88 0.74 1.22 1.00
C ALA A 88 -0.43 1.74 0.15
N TYR A 89 -1.20 0.85 -0.46
CA TYR A 89 -2.33 1.20 -1.32
C TYR A 89 -3.38 2.04 -0.58
N ARG A 90 -3.63 1.71 0.68
CA ARG A 90 -4.61 2.37 1.54
C ARG A 90 -4.00 3.46 2.42
N ALA A 91 -2.69 3.72 2.29
CA ALA A 91 -1.93 4.68 3.08
C ALA A 91 -2.17 4.57 4.60
N VAL A 92 -2.12 3.35 5.13
CA VAL A 92 -2.54 3.07 6.51
C VAL A 92 -1.42 3.38 7.52
N GLY A 93 -1.80 3.90 8.69
CA GLY A 93 -0.89 4.10 9.81
C GLY A 93 -0.42 2.81 10.49
N VAL A 94 0.64 2.90 11.26
CA VAL A 94 1.30 1.76 11.93
C VAL A 94 0.37 0.98 12.86
N ASP A 95 -0.36 1.69 13.73
CA ASP A 95 -1.25 1.06 14.70
C ASP A 95 -2.46 0.38 14.03
N ALA A 96 -2.99 1.02 12.99
CA ALA A 96 -4.10 0.49 12.21
C ALA A 96 -3.69 -0.76 11.41
N LEU A 97 -2.45 -0.82 10.90
CA LEU A 97 -1.91 -2.03 10.28
C LEU A 97 -1.80 -3.18 11.29
N ALA A 98 -1.22 -2.92 12.46
CA ALA A 98 -1.10 -3.94 13.50
C ALA A 98 -2.46 -4.44 14.00
N ALA A 99 -3.43 -3.54 14.19
CA ALA A 99 -4.79 -3.89 14.59
C ALA A 99 -5.47 -4.79 13.55
N ALA A 100 -5.43 -4.40 12.27
CA ALA A 100 -6.02 -5.19 11.20
C ALA A 100 -5.39 -6.58 11.06
N LEU A 101 -4.09 -6.72 11.32
CA LEU A 101 -3.42 -8.03 11.30
C LEU A 101 -3.86 -8.92 12.46
N ARG A 102 -4.06 -8.36 13.66
CA ARG A 102 -4.61 -9.10 14.81
C ARG A 102 -6.03 -9.58 14.54
N GLU A 103 -6.87 -8.72 13.98
CA GLU A 103 -8.24 -9.09 13.57
C GLU A 103 -8.23 -10.22 12.53
N ALA A 104 -7.21 -10.27 11.67
CA ALA A 104 -7.01 -11.33 10.69
C ALA A 104 -6.37 -12.61 11.26
N GLY A 105 -6.07 -12.66 12.57
CA GLY A 105 -5.56 -13.83 13.28
C GLY A 105 -4.03 -13.92 13.38
N VAL A 106 -3.29 -12.88 12.99
CA VAL A 106 -1.84 -12.80 13.19
C VAL A 106 -1.54 -12.55 14.67
N GLY A 107 -0.59 -13.30 15.24
CA GLY A 107 -0.19 -13.16 16.64
C GLY A 107 0.36 -11.78 16.97
N ASP A 108 0.21 -11.34 18.22
CA ASP A 108 0.55 -9.98 18.65
C ASP A 108 2.00 -9.59 18.36
N ALA A 109 2.95 -10.51 18.59
CA ALA A 109 4.37 -10.27 18.35
C ALA A 109 4.66 -10.05 16.85
N HIS A 110 4.04 -10.84 15.97
CA HIS A 110 4.21 -10.70 14.52
C HIS A 110 3.48 -9.46 13.99
N ALA A 111 2.29 -9.15 14.48
CA ALA A 111 1.58 -7.91 14.14
C ALA A 111 2.37 -6.67 14.56
N ALA A 112 2.98 -6.69 15.76
CA ALA A 112 3.88 -5.63 16.21
C ALA A 112 5.15 -5.54 15.35
N ALA A 113 5.70 -6.68 14.89
CA ALA A 113 6.83 -6.68 13.96
C ALA A 113 6.48 -6.02 12.62
N PHE A 114 5.32 -6.31 12.04
CA PHE A 114 4.81 -5.60 10.86
C PHE A 114 4.71 -4.10 11.11
N GLY A 115 4.10 -3.69 12.22
CA GLY A 115 3.98 -2.28 12.59
C GLY A 115 5.34 -1.60 12.70
N LYS A 116 6.31 -2.22 13.39
CA LYS A 116 7.66 -1.67 13.56
C LYS A 116 8.39 -1.49 12.22
N VAL A 117 8.30 -2.48 11.33
CA VAL A 117 8.93 -2.40 10.01
C VAL A 117 8.22 -1.35 9.14
N TRP A 118 6.89 -1.27 9.21
CA TRP A 118 6.12 -0.25 8.50
C TRP A 118 6.45 1.17 8.97
N ALA A 119 6.64 1.36 10.28
CA ALA A 119 7.05 2.64 10.85
C ALA A 119 8.43 3.08 10.32
N ALA A 120 9.38 2.14 10.20
CA ALA A 120 10.75 2.42 9.79
C ALA A 120 10.91 2.59 8.26
N GLU A 121 10.29 1.71 7.47
CA GLU A 121 10.56 1.59 6.03
C GLU A 121 9.36 2.01 5.15
N GLY A 122 8.15 2.10 5.72
CA GLY A 122 6.91 2.31 4.98
C GLY A 122 6.87 3.63 4.20
N ARG A 123 7.40 4.72 4.77
CA ARG A 123 7.49 6.01 4.06
C ARG A 123 8.38 5.91 2.83
N GLY A 124 9.58 5.35 2.98
CA GLY A 124 10.51 5.19 1.86
C GLY A 124 9.97 4.23 0.79
N PHE A 125 9.23 3.20 1.19
CA PHE A 125 8.54 2.31 0.26
C PHE A 125 7.45 3.05 -0.54
N MET A 126 6.60 3.83 0.13
CA MET A 126 5.57 4.65 -0.54
C MET A 126 6.18 5.68 -1.48
N ASP A 127 7.28 6.34 -1.10
CA ASP A 127 7.96 7.31 -1.95
C ASP A 127 8.49 6.66 -3.23
N LYS A 128 9.08 5.45 -3.13
CA LYS A 128 9.49 4.65 -4.30
C LYS A 128 8.30 4.23 -5.17
N LEU A 129 7.16 3.87 -4.57
CA LEU A 129 5.95 3.54 -5.30
C LEU A 129 5.37 4.75 -6.04
N ARG A 130 5.41 5.95 -5.45
CA ARG A 130 4.95 7.19 -6.10
C ARG A 130 5.88 7.65 -7.21
N ALA A 131 7.19 7.50 -7.02
CA ALA A 131 8.19 7.81 -8.05
C ALA A 131 8.08 6.88 -9.26
N ARG A 132 7.44 5.72 -9.10
CA ARG A 132 7.21 4.78 -10.18
C ARG A 132 6.04 5.26 -11.03
N SER A 133 6.30 5.61 -12.28
CA SER A 133 5.24 5.82 -13.26
C SER A 133 4.37 4.56 -13.34
N LEU A 134 3.05 4.71 -13.32
CA LEU A 134 2.08 3.61 -13.44
C LEU A 134 2.02 3.10 -14.89
N GLY A 135 3.17 2.74 -15.46
CA GLY A 135 3.31 2.12 -16.79
C GLY A 135 2.97 3.01 -17.98
N GLY A 136 2.54 4.26 -17.77
CA GLY A 136 2.28 5.22 -18.84
C GLY A 136 3.48 6.15 -19.07
N PRO A 137 3.73 6.61 -20.31
CA PRO A 137 4.77 7.60 -20.60
C PRO A 137 4.49 8.94 -19.90
N LEU A 138 3.24 9.19 -19.50
CA LEU A 138 2.75 10.46 -19.00
C LEU A 138 2.51 10.43 -17.48
N VAL A 139 3.00 11.44 -16.79
CA VAL A 139 2.82 11.71 -15.35
C VAL A 139 1.98 12.98 -15.19
N LEU A 140 1.06 12.99 -14.24
CA LEU A 140 0.27 14.18 -13.92
C LEU A 140 1.12 15.20 -13.16
N CYS A 141 1.27 16.38 -13.76
CA CYS A 141 2.06 17.48 -13.19
C CYS A 141 1.18 18.50 -12.46
N ASP A 142 0.02 18.81 -13.02
CA ASP A 142 -0.90 19.80 -12.45
C ASP A 142 -2.36 19.41 -12.71
N SER A 143 -3.24 19.84 -11.81
CA SER A 143 -4.68 19.67 -11.96
C SER A 143 -5.38 20.97 -11.59
N LYS A 144 -6.11 21.53 -12.55
CA LYS A 144 -6.97 22.68 -12.37
C LYS A 144 -8.42 22.25 -12.50
N TRP A 145 -9.28 22.84 -11.70
CA TRP A 145 -10.71 22.57 -11.76
C TRP A 145 -11.49 23.87 -11.70
N GLN A 146 -12.58 23.95 -12.46
CA GLN A 146 -13.52 25.05 -12.42
C GLN A 146 -14.95 24.52 -12.36
N LEU A 147 -15.72 25.00 -11.38
CA LEU A 147 -17.13 24.68 -11.21
C LEU A 147 -17.98 25.90 -11.58
N SER A 148 -18.81 25.76 -12.61
CA SER A 148 -19.78 26.77 -13.04
C SER A 148 -21.17 26.40 -12.53
N LEU A 149 -21.72 27.23 -11.64
CA LEU A 149 -23.06 27.08 -11.08
C LEU A 149 -23.94 28.26 -11.53
N GLN A 150 -24.97 27.99 -12.32
CA GLN A 150 -26.03 28.97 -12.58
C GLN A 150 -27.23 28.70 -11.65
N LEU A 151 -27.33 29.50 -10.59
CA LEU A 151 -28.48 29.49 -9.69
C LEU A 151 -29.61 30.32 -10.33
N GLY A 152 -30.75 29.68 -10.61
CA GLY A 152 -31.95 30.37 -11.05
C GLY A 152 -32.59 31.11 -9.88
N SER A 153 -32.70 32.44 -9.96
CA SER A 153 -33.38 33.23 -8.94
C SER A 153 -34.88 33.32 -9.24
N SER A 154 -35.68 32.45 -8.62
CA SER A 154 -36.98 32.77 -7.96
C SER A 154 -37.88 31.53 -7.84
N GLY A 155 -38.30 31.27 -6.60
CA GLY A 155 -39.54 30.55 -6.27
C GLY A 155 -39.58 29.03 -6.39
N ALA A 156 -39.04 28.41 -7.44
CA ALA A 156 -39.18 26.98 -7.65
C ALA A 156 -37.97 26.35 -8.34
N ALA A 157 -37.21 25.60 -7.52
CA ALA A 157 -36.40 24.44 -7.92
C ALA A 157 -35.16 24.64 -8.81
N ARG A 158 -34.04 24.17 -8.22
CA ARG A 158 -32.92 23.43 -8.84
C ARG A 158 -31.94 24.28 -9.65
N ALA A 159 -30.65 24.16 -9.29
CA ALA A 159 -29.53 24.68 -10.06
C ALA A 159 -29.73 24.29 -11.53
N LYS A 160 -29.85 25.29 -12.41
CA LYS A 160 -30.38 25.12 -13.76
C LYS A 160 -29.35 24.43 -14.66
N ASP A 161 -28.07 24.72 -14.44
CA ASP A 161 -26.95 24.03 -15.07
C ASP A 161 -25.77 24.03 -14.10
N THR A 162 -25.19 22.84 -13.88
CA THR A 162 -23.97 22.63 -13.09
C THR A 162 -22.95 21.97 -14.01
N GLY A 163 -21.87 22.68 -14.31
CA GLY A 163 -20.78 22.17 -15.13
C GLY A 163 -19.48 22.19 -14.34
N ALA A 164 -18.76 21.07 -14.33
CA ALA A 164 -17.40 21.00 -13.81
C ALA A 164 -16.44 20.73 -14.97
N LEU A 165 -15.41 21.56 -15.11
CA LEU A 165 -14.30 21.35 -16.03
C LEU A 165 -13.08 20.95 -15.21
N PHE A 166 -12.46 19.82 -15.58
CA PHE A 166 -11.18 19.38 -15.05
C PHE A 166 -10.14 19.47 -16.15
N GLU A 167 -9.05 20.17 -15.87
CA GLU A 167 -7.89 20.28 -16.74
C GLU A 167 -6.72 19.56 -16.04
N PHE A 168 -6.15 18.58 -16.72
CA PHE A 168 -5.02 17.79 -16.23
C PHE A 168 -3.81 18.07 -17.14
N SER A 169 -2.75 18.61 -16.58
CA SER A 169 -1.49 18.80 -17.29
C SER A 169 -0.60 17.59 -17.09
N LEU A 170 -0.28 16.90 -18.19
CA LEU A 170 0.53 15.69 -18.21
C LEU A 170 1.90 15.99 -18.84
N ALA A 171 2.99 15.42 -18.30
CA ALA A 171 4.32 15.48 -18.91
C ALA A 171 4.91 14.08 -19.06
N HIS A 172 5.89 13.90 -19.95
CA HIS A 172 6.62 12.64 -20.01
C HIS A 172 7.41 12.43 -18.71
N ALA A 173 7.45 11.19 -18.22
CA ALA A 173 8.12 10.84 -16.96
C ALA A 173 9.59 11.29 -16.92
N ASP A 174 10.28 11.23 -18.07
CA ASP A 174 11.68 11.65 -18.22
C ASP A 174 11.85 13.17 -18.13
N ASP A 175 10.92 13.95 -18.70
CA ASP A 175 10.97 15.42 -18.68
C ASP A 175 10.58 15.99 -17.30
N ALA A 176 9.63 15.33 -16.61
CA ALA A 176 9.20 15.71 -15.26
C ALA A 176 10.34 15.56 -14.23
N ALA A 177 11.16 14.51 -14.35
CA ALA A 177 12.31 14.29 -13.50
C ALA A 177 13.40 15.37 -13.70
N ALA A 178 13.64 15.80 -14.95
CA ALA A 178 14.60 16.85 -15.27
C ALA A 178 14.17 18.23 -14.76
N ALA A 179 12.88 18.57 -14.85
CA ALA A 179 12.34 19.84 -14.35
C ALA A 179 12.40 19.94 -12.81
N ALA A 180 12.17 18.84 -12.10
CA ALA A 180 12.27 18.78 -10.63
C ALA A 180 13.73 18.89 -10.13
N ALA A 181 14.70 18.37 -10.88
CA ALA A 181 16.12 18.50 -10.54
C ALA A 181 16.65 19.93 -10.76
N ALA A 182 16.14 20.64 -11.77
CA ALA A 182 16.53 22.01 -12.08
C ALA A 182 16.05 23.03 -11.02
N SER A 183 14.91 22.80 -10.37
CA SER A 183 14.40 23.69 -9.32
C SER A 183 15.06 23.50 -7.95
N ALA A 184 15.76 22.38 -7.72
CA ALA A 184 16.48 22.08 -6.48
C ALA A 184 17.95 22.56 -6.46
N GLY A 185 18.50 22.94 -7.61
CA GLY A 185 19.89 23.42 -7.77
C GLY A 185 20.06 24.93 -7.73
N GLY A 186 18.98 25.70 -7.54
CA GLY A 186 19.01 27.16 -7.44
C GLY A 186 18.76 27.62 -6.01
N GLY A 187 19.78 27.52 -5.16
CA GLY A 187 19.83 28.06 -3.80
C GLY A 187 21.17 28.73 -3.55
#